data_AF-A0AAD6ALN0-F1
#
_entry.id   AF-A0AAD6ALN0-F1
#
_cell.length_a   1.000
_cell.length_b   1.000
_cell.length_c   1.000
_cell.angle_alpha   90.00
_cell.angle_beta   90.00
_cell.angle_gamma   90.00
#
_symmetry.space_group_name_H-M   'P 1'
#
loop_
_entity.id
_entity.type
_entity.pdbx_description
1 polymer ?
#
loop_
_entity_poly.entity_id
_entity_poly.type
_entity_poly.pdbx_seq_one_letter_code
_entity_poly.pdbx_strand_id
1 'polypeptide(L)'
;MLVKDRQEEKLPERSIDMIILLTDGMPNAGVSNIGEIQTNVHSAMGGNMSLFCLGFGNDVDYSFLDVMSKQNKGMARRIYEGSDAAVQLQGFYEEVASPLLLEVDLRYPRTQWTP
;
A
#
# COMPACT_ATOMS: atom_id res chain seq x y z
N MET A 1 9.49 1.18 -15.67
CA MET A 1 8.18 1.02 -15.01
C MET A 1 8.21 1.11 -13.48
N LEU A 2 9.37 1.12 -12.80
CA LEU A 2 9.61 1.77 -11.49
C LEU A 2 11.00 1.32 -11.03
N VAL A 3 11.17 0.03 -10.70
CA VAL A 3 12.49 -0.58 -10.37
C VAL A 3 13.53 -0.29 -11.46
N LYS A 4 13.17 -0.57 -12.72
CA LYS A 4 14.05 -0.32 -13.87
C LYS A 4 14.39 1.16 -14.04
N ASP A 5 13.42 2.05 -13.84
CA ASP A 5 13.63 3.50 -14.07
C ASP A 5 14.52 4.08 -12.97
N ARG A 6 14.41 3.56 -11.73
CA ARG A 6 15.32 3.85 -10.62
C ARG A 6 16.73 3.32 -10.89
N GLN A 7 16.87 2.06 -11.35
CA GLN A 7 18.17 1.46 -11.70
C GLN A 7 18.87 2.18 -12.86
N GLU A 8 18.10 2.72 -13.81
CA GLU A 8 18.59 3.50 -14.94
C GLU A 8 18.74 5.00 -14.62
N GLU A 9 18.59 5.41 -13.35
CA GLU A 9 18.71 6.80 -12.87
C GLU A 9 17.80 7.81 -13.63
N LYS A 10 16.66 7.33 -14.13
CA LYS A 10 15.66 8.15 -14.85
C LYS A 10 14.74 8.92 -13.91
N LEU A 11 14.78 8.61 -12.62
CA LEU A 11 13.98 9.25 -11.58
C LEU A 11 14.89 10.13 -10.72
N PRO A 12 14.41 11.29 -10.25
CA PRO A 12 15.09 12.05 -9.21
C PRO A 12 15.49 11.17 -8.03
N GLU A 13 16.65 11.46 -7.43
CA GLU A 13 17.22 10.67 -6.32
C GLU A 13 16.24 10.51 -5.13
N ARG A 14 15.36 11.50 -4.93
CA ARG A 14 14.33 11.54 -3.87
C ARG A 14 12.94 11.06 -4.30
N SER A 15 12.84 10.37 -5.43
CA SER A 15 11.56 9.78 -5.87
C SER A 15 11.12 8.63 -4.98
N ILE A 16 9.81 8.41 -4.93
CA ILE A 16 9.15 7.46 -4.05
C ILE A 16 8.36 6.49 -4.89
N ASP A 17 8.52 5.20 -4.60
CA ASP A 17 7.87 4.14 -5.34
C ASP A 17 6.60 3.72 -4.59
N MET A 18 5.46 3.85 -5.26
CA MET A 18 4.15 3.58 -4.68
C MET A 18 3.30 2.79 -5.68
N ILE A 19 2.52 1.84 -5.16
CA ILE A 19 1.48 1.12 -5.88
C ILE A 19 0.14 1.41 -5.19
N ILE A 20 -0.86 1.81 -5.99
CA ILE A 20 -2.25 1.93 -5.56
C ILE A 20 -3.05 0.84 -6.28
N LEU A 21 -3.58 -0.11 -5.52
CA LEU A 21 -4.44 -1.18 -6.00
C LEU A 21 -5.90 -0.80 -5.72
N LEU A 22 -6.79 -0.90 -6.70
CA LEU A 22 -8.24 -0.75 -6.54
C LEU A 22 -8.92 -2.05 -6.98
N THR A 23 -9.80 -2.60 -6.14
CA THR A 23 -10.59 -3.79 -6.46
C THR A 23 -11.98 -3.69 -5.83
N ASP A 24 -12.99 -4.21 -6.52
CA ASP A 24 -14.37 -4.34 -6.04
C ASP A 24 -14.68 -5.75 -5.52
N GLY A 25 -13.81 -6.74 -5.77
CA GLY A 25 -14.09 -8.13 -5.45
C GLY A 25 -12.88 -8.97 -5.07
N MET A 26 -13.16 -10.25 -4.83
CA MET A 26 -12.17 -11.27 -4.52
C MET A 26 -11.49 -11.82 -5.78
N PRO A 27 -10.21 -12.25 -5.68
CA PRO A 27 -9.51 -12.86 -6.80
C PRO A 27 -10.23 -14.11 -7.31
N ASN A 28 -10.56 -14.12 -8.61
CA ASN A 28 -11.38 -15.16 -9.25
C ASN A 28 -10.73 -15.83 -10.47
N ALA A 29 -9.52 -15.39 -10.85
CA ALA A 29 -8.77 -15.94 -11.96
C ALA A 29 -7.28 -16.07 -11.59
N GLY A 30 -6.63 -17.16 -12.02
CA GLY A 30 -5.25 -17.45 -11.65
C GLY A 30 -5.11 -17.88 -10.19
N VAL A 31 -4.14 -17.31 -9.48
CA VAL A 31 -3.95 -17.57 -8.05
C VAL A 31 -5.06 -16.89 -7.25
N SER A 32 -5.87 -17.69 -6.57
CA SER A 32 -6.99 -17.22 -5.72
C SER A 32 -6.74 -17.43 -4.22
N ASN A 33 -5.67 -18.14 -3.85
CA ASN A 33 -5.30 -18.31 -2.45
C ASN A 33 -4.77 -16.98 -1.89
N ILE A 34 -5.50 -16.41 -0.93
CA ILE A 34 -5.19 -15.12 -0.31
C ILE A 34 -3.78 -15.08 0.31
N GLY A 35 -3.38 -16.13 1.03
CA GLY A 35 -2.07 -16.19 1.68
C GLY A 35 -0.92 -16.28 0.67
N GLU A 36 -1.14 -17.00 -0.43
CA GLU A 36 -0.19 -17.07 -1.55
C GLU A 36 -0.06 -15.70 -2.24
N ILE A 37 -1.17 -15.01 -2.49
CA ILE A 37 -1.16 -13.66 -3.07
C ILE A 37 -0.39 -12.70 -2.16
N GLN A 38 -0.67 -12.68 -0.86
CA GLN A 38 0.04 -11.84 0.11
C GLN A 38 1.55 -12.11 0.10
N THR A 39 1.95 -13.39 0.07
CA THR A 39 3.36 -13.81 0.04
C THR A 39 4.04 -13.38 -1.26
N ASN A 40 3.36 -13.56 -2.40
CA ASN A 40 3.86 -13.18 -3.71
C ASN A 40 4.05 -11.65 -3.81
N VAL A 41 3.05 -10.89 -3.35
CA VAL A 41 3.10 -9.43 -3.32
C VAL A 41 4.23 -8.96 -2.41
N HIS A 42 4.31 -9.46 -1.17
CA HIS A 42 5.35 -9.05 -0.24
C HIS A 42 6.76 -9.31 -0.79
N SER A 43 6.95 -10.48 -1.42
CA SER A 43 8.22 -10.86 -2.05
C SER A 43 8.56 -9.95 -3.24
N ALA A 44 7.58 -9.60 -4.07
CA ALA A 44 7.77 -8.73 -5.23
C ALA A 44 8.04 -7.26 -4.85
N MET A 45 7.45 -6.78 -3.75
CA MET A 45 7.62 -5.41 -3.26
C MET A 45 9.04 -5.14 -2.75
N GLY A 46 9.74 -6.18 -2.27
CA GLY A 46 11.15 -6.10 -1.87
C GLY A 46 11.46 -5.08 -0.76
N GLY A 47 10.44 -4.61 -0.03
CA GLY A 47 10.57 -3.63 1.04
C GLY A 47 10.80 -2.18 0.60
N ASN A 48 10.89 -1.88 -0.69
CA ASN A 48 11.31 -0.55 -1.19
C ASN A 48 10.16 0.30 -1.74
N MET A 49 8.95 -0.24 -1.74
CA MET A 49 7.75 0.43 -2.25
C MET A 49 6.65 0.38 -1.21
N SER A 50 5.74 1.35 -1.25
CA SER A 50 4.51 1.34 -0.47
C SER A 50 3.34 0.81 -1.29
N LEU A 51 2.55 -0.12 -0.74
CA LEU A 51 1.31 -0.60 -1.34
C LEU A 51 0.09 -0.08 -0.57
N PHE A 52 -0.78 0.63 -1.29
CA PHE A 52 -2.07 1.05 -0.79
C PHE A 52 -3.18 0.26 -1.49
N CYS A 53 -4.11 -0.29 -0.73
CA CYS A 53 -5.23 -1.05 -1.28
C CYS A 53 -6.57 -0.32 -1.06
N LEU A 54 -7.30 -0.10 -2.12
CA LEU A 54 -8.62 0.51 -2.13
C LEU A 54 -9.65 -0.58 -2.41
N GLY A 55 -10.49 -0.87 -1.42
CA GLY A 55 -11.59 -1.82 -1.55
C GLY A 55 -12.88 -1.08 -1.89
N PHE A 56 -13.41 -1.27 -3.10
CA PHE A 56 -14.62 -0.63 -3.58
C PHE A 56 -15.85 -1.47 -3.20
N GLY A 57 -16.81 -0.85 -2.53
CA GLY A 57 -18.03 -1.53 -2.10
C GLY A 57 -17.80 -2.57 -0.99
N ASN A 58 -18.62 -3.62 -1.01
CA ASN A 58 -18.71 -4.61 0.07
C ASN A 58 -18.26 -6.02 -0.33
N ASP A 59 -17.99 -6.26 -1.62
CA ASP A 59 -17.74 -7.60 -2.16
C ASP A 59 -16.26 -8.03 -2.08
N VAL A 60 -15.42 -7.22 -1.44
CA VAL A 60 -14.03 -7.54 -1.12
C VAL A 60 -13.82 -7.76 0.37
N ASP A 61 -13.06 -8.81 0.73
CA ASP A 61 -12.56 -9.01 2.08
C ASP A 61 -11.55 -7.91 2.42
N TYR A 62 -12.00 -6.98 3.25
CA TYR A 62 -11.15 -5.86 3.68
C TYR A 62 -9.95 -6.34 4.50
N SER A 63 -10.07 -7.44 5.25
CA SER A 63 -8.98 -7.98 6.08
C SER A 63 -7.83 -8.45 5.21
N PHE A 64 -8.14 -9.05 4.04
CA PHE A 64 -7.15 -9.42 3.05
C PHE A 64 -6.34 -8.20 2.55
N LEU A 65 -7.04 -7.12 2.18
CA LEU A 65 -6.42 -5.88 1.70
C LEU A 65 -5.59 -5.19 2.80
N ASP A 66 -6.11 -5.16 4.02
CA ASP A 66 -5.48 -4.52 5.18
C ASP A 66 -4.16 -5.20 5.55
N VAL A 67 -4.14 -6.55 5.63
CA VAL A 67 -2.93 -7.32 5.88
C VAL A 67 -1.90 -7.09 4.76
N MET A 68 -2.33 -7.16 3.51
CA MET A 68 -1.46 -6.99 2.35
C MET A 68 -0.84 -5.59 2.29
N SER A 69 -1.61 -4.53 2.60
CA SER A 69 -1.09 -3.15 2.63
C SER A 69 -0.09 -2.94 3.78
N LYS A 70 -0.41 -3.43 4.98
CA LYS A 70 0.43 -3.28 6.18
C LYS A 70 1.78 -3.99 6.07
N GLN A 71 1.79 -5.18 5.46
CA GLN A 71 3.03 -5.90 5.15
C GLN A 71 3.95 -5.14 4.20
N ASN A 72 3.44 -4.12 3.50
CA ASN A 72 4.12 -3.41 2.42
C ASN A 72 4.06 -1.89 2.60
N LYS A 73 4.27 -1.41 3.84
CA LYS A 73 4.45 0.03 4.18
C LYS A 73 3.32 0.96 3.70
N GLY A 74 2.09 0.46 3.60
CA GLY A 74 0.92 1.27 3.24
C GLY A 74 -0.31 0.94 4.08
N MET A 75 -1.46 1.38 3.61
CA MET A 75 -2.75 1.19 4.28
C MET A 75 -3.83 0.76 3.29
N ALA A 76 -4.86 0.09 3.81
CA ALA A 76 -6.08 -0.14 3.07
C ALA A 76 -7.09 0.99 3.35
N ARG A 77 -7.98 1.26 2.38
CA ARG A 77 -9.11 2.17 2.51
C ARG A 77 -10.33 1.59 1.81
N ARG A 78 -11.49 1.70 2.45
CA ARG A 78 -12.75 1.34 1.82
C ARG A 78 -13.30 2.55 1.06
N ILE A 79 -13.74 2.30 -0.17
CA ILE A 79 -14.44 3.26 -1.03
C ILE A 79 -15.90 2.82 -1.07
N TYR A 80 -16.80 3.65 -0.56
CA TYR A 80 -18.22 3.33 -0.53
C TYR A 80 -18.86 3.64 -1.87
N GLU A 81 -19.74 2.75 -2.32
CA GLU A 81 -20.49 2.94 -3.57
C GLU A 81 -21.43 4.13 -3.42
N GLY A 82 -21.46 5.00 -4.44
CA GLY A 82 -22.27 6.21 -4.41
C GLY A 82 -21.77 7.25 -5.40
N SER A 83 -22.51 8.36 -5.50
CA SER A 83 -22.15 9.51 -6.33
C SER A 83 -20.85 10.19 -5.90
N ASP A 84 -20.42 9.97 -4.65
CA ASP A 84 -19.24 10.56 -4.04
C ASP A 84 -18.00 9.65 -4.09
N ALA A 85 -18.09 8.43 -4.64
CA ALA A 85 -16.97 7.50 -4.73
C ALA A 85 -15.74 8.12 -5.44
N ALA A 86 -15.97 8.91 -6.48
CA ALA A 86 -14.91 9.65 -7.18
C ALA A 86 -14.20 10.66 -6.26
N VAL A 87 -14.94 11.34 -5.38
CA VAL A 87 -14.39 12.29 -4.40
C VAL A 87 -13.59 11.55 -3.33
N GLN A 88 -14.07 10.38 -2.88
CA GLN A 88 -13.33 9.53 -1.94
C GLN A 88 -11.98 9.05 -2.52
N LEU A 89 -11.97 8.63 -3.80
CA LEU A 89 -10.75 8.25 -4.50
C LEU A 89 -9.78 9.43 -4.67
N GLN A 90 -10.30 10.60 -5.06
CA GLN A 90 -9.50 11.81 -5.18
C GLN A 90 -8.88 12.20 -3.83
N GLY A 91 -9.67 12.24 -2.76
CA GLY A 91 -9.20 12.59 -1.42
C GLY A 91 -8.12 11.64 -0.91
N PHE A 92 -8.24 10.34 -1.21
CA PHE A 92 -7.16 9.39 -0.93
C PHE A 92 -5.87 9.71 -1.71
N TYR A 93 -5.98 9.98 -3.02
CA TYR A 93 -4.82 10.29 -3.82
C TYR A 93 -4.11 11.55 -3.33
N GLU A 94 -4.84 12.61 -3.03
CA GLU A 94 -4.29 13.87 -2.50
C GLU A 94 -3.51 13.67 -1.19
N GLU A 95 -3.97 12.75 -0.32
CA GLU A 95 -3.30 12.43 0.94
C GLU A 95 -1.92 11.77 0.75
N VAL A 96 -1.77 10.93 -0.28
CA VAL A 96 -0.55 10.13 -0.49
C VAL A 96 0.35 10.66 -1.60
N ALA A 97 -0.15 11.48 -2.52
CA ALA A 97 0.56 11.89 -3.74
C ALA A 97 1.75 12.84 -3.51
N SER A 98 1.84 13.48 -2.34
CA SER A 98 2.91 14.45 -2.02
C SER A 98 3.69 14.06 -0.76
N PRO A 99 4.43 12.95 -0.79
CA PRO A 99 5.28 12.56 0.33
C PRO A 99 6.42 13.55 0.58
N LEU A 100 6.63 13.91 1.85
CA LEU A 100 7.66 14.89 2.26
C LEU A 100 8.94 14.25 2.83
N LEU A 101 8.79 13.08 3.47
CA LEU A 101 9.87 12.34 4.12
C LEU A 101 9.77 10.86 3.77
N LEU A 102 10.93 10.20 3.77
CA LEU A 102 11.08 8.76 3.58
C LEU A 102 11.77 8.16 4.80
N GLU A 103 11.53 6.87 5.03
CA GLU A 103 12.26 6.07 6.01
C GLU A 103 12.32 6.72 7.40
N VAL A 104 11.20 7.28 7.84
CA VAL A 104 11.09 7.95 9.13
C VAL A 104 11.28 6.93 10.26
N ASP A 105 12.40 7.05 10.99
CA ASP A 105 12.76 6.21 12.12
C ASP A 105 12.47 6.95 13.45
N LEU A 106 11.49 6.46 14.21
CA LEU A 106 11.14 7.01 15.53
C LEU A 106 11.82 6.22 16.64
N ARG A 107 12.76 6.86 17.34
CA ARG A 107 13.54 6.24 18.42
C ARG A 107 13.04 6.67 19.78
N TYR A 108 12.71 5.69 20.61
CA TYR A 108 12.30 5.89 22.00
C TYR A 108 13.45 5.55 22.96
N PRO A 109 13.65 6.33 24.02
CA PRO A 109 14.67 5.99 25.02
C PRO A 109 14.29 4.69 25.74
N ARG A 110 15.27 3.81 25.93
CA ARG A 110 15.08 2.60 26.74
C ARG A 110 14.96 3.03 28.20
N THR A 111 13.76 2.98 28.78
CA THR A 111 13.59 3.17 30.22
C THR A 111 14.37 2.08 30.95
N GLN A 112 15.43 2.46 31.68
CA GLN A 112 16.05 1.59 32.66
C GLN A 112 15.10 1.46 33.84
N TRP A 113 14.20 0.49 33.77
CA TRP A 113 13.47 0.02 34.94
C TRP A 113 14.41 -0.94 35.66
N THR A 114 15.08 -0.46 36.71
CA THR A 114 15.71 -1.33 37.72
C THR A 114 14.70 -1.49 38.86
N PRO A 115 14.25 -2.72 39.17
CA PRO A 115 13.26 -3.00 40.22
C PRO A 115 13.75 -2.60 41.62
#